data_AF-B2UHP2-F1
#
_entry.id   AF-B2UHP2-F1
#
_cell.length_a   1.000
_cell.length_b   1.000
_cell.length_c   1.000
_cell.angle_alpha   90.00
_cell.angle_beta   90.00
_cell.angle_gamma   90.00
#
_symmetry.space_group_name_H-M   'P 1'
#
loop_
_entity.id
_entity.type
_entity.pdbx_description
1 polymer ?
#
loop_
_entity_poly.entity_id
_entity_poly.type
_entity_poly.pdbx_seq_one_letter_code
_entity_poly.pdbx_strand_id
1 'polypeptide(L)'
;MAGASAVAAAVPGLTEAEELWSSGSATPTFKLPAGAVDCHMHIYDDRFPSAPGTTLRPPNASIEQYRKVQARLGMQRNVVVTPSTYGTDNRCTLDALKRLGPSARGVAVVDTSVTQAQLAEMHAAGVRAIRFNLSYPGATTVDMLAPLASRIGALGWHIELVVQGAKLPALESHLLALPCPLAALPYHAAFIDDLRDG
;
A
#
# COMPACT_ATOMS: atom_id res chain seq x y z
N MET A 1 40.90 -46.62 11.69
CA MET A 1 39.61 -46.62 10.96
C MET A 1 38.47 -46.65 11.96
N ALA A 2 37.78 -45.52 12.15
CA ALA A 2 36.47 -45.44 12.77
C ALA A 2 35.89 -44.08 12.36
N GLY A 3 35.03 -44.07 11.35
CA GLY A 3 34.38 -42.87 10.82
C GLY A 3 33.15 -42.53 11.66
N ALA A 4 33.07 -41.28 12.14
CA ALA A 4 31.86 -40.73 12.72
C ALA A 4 30.98 -40.20 11.60
N SER A 5 29.80 -40.80 11.41
CA SER A 5 28.80 -40.33 10.46
C SER A 5 27.88 -39.34 11.17
N ALA A 6 27.92 -38.07 10.76
CA ALA A 6 27.00 -37.05 11.23
C ALA A 6 25.69 -37.14 10.41
N VAL A 7 24.58 -37.44 11.08
CA VAL A 7 23.25 -37.37 10.47
C VAL A 7 22.83 -35.90 10.50
N ALA A 8 22.88 -35.24 9.33
CA ALA A 8 22.32 -33.91 9.15
C ALA A 8 20.78 -34.02 9.19
N ALA A 9 20.16 -33.42 10.20
CA ALA A 9 18.71 -33.24 10.23
C ALA A 9 18.31 -32.23 9.15
N ALA A 10 17.48 -32.66 8.20
CA ALA A 10 16.92 -31.79 7.18
C ALA A 10 15.97 -30.77 7.82
N VAL A 11 16.28 -29.49 7.65
CA VAL A 11 15.34 -28.41 7.95
C VAL A 11 14.19 -28.52 6.94
N PRO A 12 12.91 -28.55 7.37
CA PRO A 12 11.79 -28.59 6.44
C PRO A 12 11.83 -27.35 5.56
N GLY A 13 11.87 -27.56 4.24
CA GLY A 13 11.81 -26.48 3.27
C GLY A 13 10.57 -25.64 3.51
N LEU A 14 10.77 -24.33 3.71
CA LEU A 14 9.70 -23.35 3.55
C LEU A 14 9.15 -23.55 2.15
N THR A 15 7.90 -23.99 2.06
CA THR A 15 7.19 -24.16 0.80
C THR A 15 7.34 -22.88 -0.01
N GLU A 16 7.99 -22.99 -1.17
CA GLU A 16 8.12 -21.87 -2.09
C GLU A 16 6.72 -21.48 -2.54
N ALA A 17 6.14 -20.44 -1.92
CA ALA A 17 4.86 -19.92 -2.38
C ALA A 17 5.01 -19.54 -3.86
N GLU A 18 4.32 -20.24 -4.76
CA GLU A 18 4.24 -19.89 -6.18
C GLU A 18 3.82 -18.41 -6.29
N GLU A 19 4.19 -17.73 -7.39
CA GLU A 19 3.78 -16.34 -7.67
C GLU A 19 2.29 -16.28 -8.05
N LEU A 20 1.42 -16.74 -7.15
CA LEU A 20 -0.01 -16.99 -7.34
C LEU A 20 -0.79 -15.74 -7.76
N TRP A 21 -0.30 -14.55 -7.42
CA TRP A 21 -0.95 -13.26 -7.68
C TRP A 21 -0.40 -12.53 -8.91
N SER A 22 0.23 -13.25 -9.83
CA SER A 22 0.72 -12.69 -11.10
C SER A 22 0.16 -13.43 -12.31
N SER A 23 -0.28 -12.67 -13.32
CA SER A 23 -0.79 -13.22 -14.59
C SER A 23 0.29 -13.73 -15.54
N GLY A 24 1.58 -13.55 -15.19
CA GLY A 24 2.70 -14.02 -15.99
C GLY A 24 3.90 -14.36 -15.11
N SER A 25 4.83 -15.14 -15.66
CA SER A 25 6.06 -15.61 -15.00
C SER A 25 7.35 -15.10 -15.66
N ALA A 26 7.25 -14.44 -16.81
CA ALA A 26 8.40 -13.96 -17.56
C ALA A 26 9.06 -12.74 -16.90
N THR A 27 10.38 -12.69 -16.93
CA THR A 27 11.14 -11.47 -16.59
C THR A 27 10.94 -10.43 -17.70
N PRO A 28 10.64 -9.16 -17.38
CA PRO A 28 10.50 -8.11 -18.38
C PRO A 28 11.80 -7.92 -19.18
N THR A 29 11.68 -7.71 -20.49
CA THR A 29 12.84 -7.36 -21.35
C THR A 29 13.27 -5.90 -21.15
N PHE A 30 12.33 -5.03 -20.79
CA PHE A 30 12.60 -3.66 -20.39
C PHE A 30 13.24 -3.63 -19.01
N LYS A 31 14.45 -3.06 -18.92
CA LYS A 31 15.13 -2.86 -17.64
C LYS A 31 14.63 -1.58 -16.99
N LEU A 32 14.10 -1.71 -15.78
CA LEU A 32 13.68 -0.57 -15.00
C LEU A 32 14.88 0.31 -14.61
N PRO A 33 14.69 1.64 -14.54
CA PRO A 33 15.71 2.53 -14.01
C PRO A 33 15.99 2.24 -12.54
N ALA A 34 17.18 2.60 -12.07
CA ALA A 34 17.52 2.52 -10.65
C ALA A 34 16.49 3.31 -9.80
N GLY A 35 16.12 2.75 -8.65
CA GLY A 35 15.09 3.29 -7.79
C GLY A 35 13.66 3.09 -8.29
N ALA A 36 13.38 2.28 -9.32
CA ALA A 36 12.00 2.07 -9.76
C ALA A 36 11.09 1.65 -8.59
N VAL A 37 9.88 2.24 -8.60
CA VAL A 37 8.90 2.11 -7.53
C VAL A 37 7.65 1.43 -8.08
N ASP A 38 7.19 0.40 -7.38
CA ASP A 38 5.82 -0.06 -7.50
C ASP A 38 4.90 0.84 -6.68
N CYS A 39 4.20 1.75 -7.36
CA CYS A 39 3.42 2.81 -6.72
C CYS A 39 2.08 2.36 -6.14
N HIS A 40 1.65 1.10 -6.35
CA HIS A 40 0.35 0.64 -5.88
C HIS A 40 0.28 -0.88 -5.74
N MET A 41 0.36 -1.38 -4.50
CA MET A 41 0.10 -2.79 -4.19
C MET A 41 -0.67 -2.96 -2.88
N HIS A 42 -1.21 -4.15 -2.68
CA HIS A 42 -1.96 -4.52 -1.47
C HIS A 42 -1.39 -5.79 -0.85
N ILE A 43 -1.42 -5.85 0.48
CA ILE A 43 -1.17 -7.08 1.25
C ILE A 43 -2.49 -7.56 1.84
N TYR A 44 -2.74 -8.86 1.75
CA TYR A 44 -3.90 -9.52 2.34
C TYR A 44 -3.43 -10.60 3.31
N ASP A 45 -3.92 -10.53 4.54
CA ASP A 45 -3.55 -11.41 5.64
C ASP A 45 -4.73 -11.58 6.61
N ASP A 46 -5.20 -12.82 6.76
CA ASP A 46 -6.32 -13.23 7.61
C ASP A 46 -6.07 -13.05 9.11
N ARG A 47 -4.83 -12.77 9.53
CA ARG A 47 -4.53 -12.37 10.93
C ARG A 47 -5.23 -11.06 11.30
N PHE A 48 -5.58 -10.23 10.31
CA PHE A 48 -6.28 -8.97 10.50
C PHE A 48 -7.75 -9.10 10.06
N PRO A 49 -8.71 -8.71 10.91
CA PRO A 49 -10.12 -8.88 10.60
C PRO A 49 -10.53 -7.97 9.45
N SER A 50 -11.32 -8.50 8.51
CA SER A 50 -11.96 -7.66 7.49
C SER A 50 -12.98 -6.72 8.14
N ALA A 51 -13.16 -5.54 7.55
CA ALA A 51 -14.15 -4.57 8.02
C ALA A 51 -15.58 -5.15 7.96
N PRO A 52 -16.44 -4.81 8.93
CA PRO A 52 -17.85 -5.17 8.89
C PRO A 52 -18.51 -4.74 7.58
N GLY A 53 -19.33 -5.61 6.99
CA GLY A 53 -20.06 -5.31 5.76
C GLY A 53 -19.24 -5.36 4.47
N THR A 54 -17.94 -5.67 4.52
CA THR A 54 -17.14 -5.80 3.29
C THR A 54 -17.55 -7.04 2.48
N THR A 55 -17.73 -6.84 1.17
CA THR A 55 -18.03 -7.89 0.19
C THR A 55 -16.79 -8.39 -0.52
N LEU A 56 -15.72 -7.59 -0.56
CA LEU A 56 -14.45 -7.95 -1.19
C LEU A 56 -13.56 -8.68 -0.19
N ARG A 57 -13.42 -10.00 -0.37
CA ARG A 57 -12.59 -10.87 0.47
C ARG A 57 -11.61 -11.66 -0.40
N PRO A 58 -10.52 -11.03 -0.86
CA PRO A 58 -9.50 -11.74 -1.60
C PRO A 58 -8.80 -12.74 -0.68
N PRO A 59 -8.27 -13.84 -1.22
CA PRO A 59 -7.37 -14.73 -0.50
C PRO A 59 -6.09 -14.01 -0.05
N ASN A 60 -5.36 -14.62 0.88
CA ASN A 60 -4.11 -14.08 1.39
C ASN A 60 -3.07 -13.82 0.29
N ALA A 61 -2.47 -12.63 0.35
CA ALA A 61 -1.40 -12.18 -0.51
C ALA A 61 -0.29 -11.64 0.37
N SER A 62 0.72 -12.47 0.63
CA SER A 62 1.76 -12.20 1.61
C SER A 62 2.89 -11.34 1.06
N ILE A 63 3.66 -10.76 1.98
CA ILE A 63 4.88 -10.00 1.66
C ILE A 63 5.90 -10.89 0.98
N GLU A 64 6.01 -12.16 1.39
CA GLU A 64 6.91 -13.13 0.79
C GLU A 64 6.57 -13.38 -0.68
N GLN A 65 5.28 -13.48 -1.02
CA GLN A 65 4.82 -13.59 -2.40
C GLN A 65 5.12 -12.31 -3.18
N TYR A 66 4.88 -11.15 -2.58
CA TYR A 66 5.18 -9.86 -3.22
C TYR A 66 6.68 -9.72 -3.52
N ARG A 67 7.57 -10.10 -2.61
CA ARG A 67 9.03 -10.01 -2.81
C ARG A 67 9.50 -10.77 -4.04
N LYS A 68 8.88 -11.90 -4.38
CA LYS A 68 9.18 -12.65 -5.61
C LYS A 68 8.84 -11.83 -6.84
N VAL A 69 7.63 -11.27 -6.88
CA VAL A 69 7.19 -10.38 -7.96
C VAL A 69 8.08 -9.14 -8.04
N GLN A 70 8.38 -8.49 -6.92
CA GLN A 70 9.23 -7.31 -6.82
C GLN A 70 10.63 -7.58 -7.40
N ALA A 71 11.25 -8.69 -7.01
CA ALA A 71 12.57 -9.09 -7.49
C ALA A 71 12.56 -9.41 -8.99
N ARG A 72 11.55 -10.16 -9.45
CA ARG A 72 11.41 -10.54 -10.86
C ARG A 72 11.18 -9.33 -11.78
N LEU A 73 10.43 -8.33 -11.31
CA LEU A 73 10.19 -7.09 -12.06
C LEU A 73 11.35 -6.11 -11.96
N GLY A 74 12.30 -6.31 -11.04
CA GLY A 74 13.42 -5.39 -10.81
C GLY A 74 13.04 -4.11 -10.08
N MET A 75 11.93 -4.10 -9.35
CA MET A 75 11.47 -2.97 -8.53
C MET A 75 12.30 -2.89 -7.24
N GLN A 76 12.63 -1.67 -6.80
CA GLN A 76 13.47 -1.46 -5.62
C GLN A 76 12.68 -0.89 -4.43
N ARG A 77 11.60 -0.16 -4.72
CA ARG A 77 10.77 0.52 -3.73
C ARG A 77 9.30 0.18 -3.99
N ASN A 78 8.45 0.33 -2.98
CA ASN A 78 7.03 -0.02 -3.09
C ASN A 78 6.12 0.84 -2.22
N VAL A 79 4.83 0.79 -2.55
CA VAL A 79 3.77 1.51 -1.85
C VAL A 79 2.68 0.54 -1.43
N VAL A 80 2.57 0.32 -0.13
CA VAL A 80 1.54 -0.54 0.43
C VAL A 80 0.30 0.29 0.71
N VAL A 81 -0.75 0.05 -0.07
CA VAL A 81 -2.02 0.76 0.04
C VAL A 81 -2.99 -0.10 0.85
N THR A 82 -3.66 0.49 1.84
CA THR A 82 -4.65 -0.22 2.64
C THR A 82 -5.87 -0.56 1.77
N PRO A 83 -6.18 -1.86 1.57
CA PRO A 83 -7.31 -2.25 0.75
C PRO A 83 -8.63 -1.99 1.49
N SER A 84 -9.71 -1.73 0.73
CA SER A 84 -11.05 -1.49 1.30
C SER A 84 -11.59 -2.67 2.10
N THR A 85 -11.03 -3.87 1.94
CA THR A 85 -11.33 -5.06 2.75
C THR A 85 -11.15 -4.81 4.25
N TYR A 86 -10.18 -3.97 4.65
CA TYR A 86 -9.91 -3.67 6.07
C TYR A 86 -10.56 -2.37 6.58
N GLY A 87 -11.27 -1.62 5.72
CA GLY A 87 -11.89 -0.37 6.12
C GLY A 87 -10.85 0.64 6.60
N THR A 88 -11.01 1.17 7.82
CA THR A 88 -10.05 2.09 8.46
C THR A 88 -9.03 1.38 9.36
N ASP A 89 -9.03 0.05 9.40
CA ASP A 89 -8.03 -0.74 10.11
C ASP A 89 -6.75 -0.86 9.27
N ASN A 90 -5.76 -0.03 9.60
CA ASN A 90 -4.48 0.02 8.89
C ASN A 90 -3.44 -0.97 9.44
N ARG A 91 -3.77 -1.83 10.42
CA ARG A 91 -2.77 -2.67 11.10
C ARG A 91 -2.04 -3.63 10.16
N CYS A 92 -2.73 -4.18 9.16
CA CYS A 92 -2.12 -5.02 8.12
C CYS A 92 -1.05 -4.25 7.32
N THR A 93 -1.39 -3.05 6.85
CA THR A 93 -0.47 -2.14 6.15
C THR A 93 0.71 -1.75 7.03
N LEU A 94 0.47 -1.39 8.28
CA LEU A 94 1.53 -1.00 9.21
C LEU A 94 2.48 -2.17 9.56
N ASP A 95 1.97 -3.40 9.66
CA ASP A 95 2.80 -4.61 9.77
C ASP A 95 3.66 -4.79 8.52
N ALA A 96 3.08 -4.57 7.34
CA ALA A 96 3.79 -4.69 6.09
C ALA A 96 4.93 -3.67 5.95
N LEU A 97 4.71 -2.40 6.30
CA LEU A 97 5.77 -1.38 6.29
C LEU A 97 6.94 -1.75 7.20
N LYS A 98 6.67 -2.25 8.41
CA LYS A 98 7.71 -2.70 9.33
C LYS A 98 8.56 -3.83 8.74
N ARG A 99 7.92 -4.78 8.03
CA ARG A 99 8.59 -5.95 7.44
C ARG A 99 9.32 -5.65 6.14
N LEU A 100 8.82 -4.71 5.34
CA LEU A 100 9.44 -4.27 4.09
C LEU A 100 10.58 -3.28 4.33
N GLY A 101 10.52 -2.51 5.41
CA GLY A 101 11.59 -1.60 5.83
C GLY A 101 11.61 -0.29 5.04
N PRO A 102 12.77 0.38 4.95
CA PRO A 102 12.86 1.77 4.48
C PRO A 102 12.52 1.96 2.99
N SER A 103 12.50 0.89 2.20
CA SER A 103 12.12 0.90 0.78
C SER A 103 10.60 0.96 0.55
N ALA A 104 9.79 0.91 1.60
CA ALA A 104 8.33 0.98 1.52
C ALA A 104 7.79 2.31 2.05
N ARG A 105 6.67 2.74 1.47
CA ARG A 105 5.79 3.78 2.01
C ARG A 105 4.34 3.28 2.05
N GLY A 106 3.56 3.86 2.94
CA GLY A 106 2.17 3.45 3.15
C GLY A 106 1.16 4.48 2.68
N VAL A 107 0.01 3.97 2.23
CA VAL A 107 -1.22 4.75 2.07
C VAL A 107 -2.28 4.17 3.01
N ALA A 108 -2.72 4.98 3.97
CA ALA A 108 -3.70 4.59 4.97
C ALA A 108 -5.14 4.91 4.51
N VAL A 109 -6.12 4.25 5.11
CA VAL A 109 -7.53 4.66 5.03
C VAL A 109 -7.95 5.12 6.42
N VAL A 110 -8.45 6.35 6.52
CA VAL A 110 -8.86 6.95 7.80
C VAL A 110 -10.22 7.63 7.65
N ASP A 111 -10.89 7.84 8.78
CA ASP A 111 -12.08 8.68 8.85
C ASP A 111 -11.83 9.94 9.69
N THR A 112 -12.84 10.81 9.82
CA THR A 112 -12.71 12.10 10.51
C THR A 112 -12.49 12.01 12.02
N SER A 113 -12.69 10.82 12.61
CA SER A 113 -12.35 10.55 14.02
C SER A 113 -10.85 10.38 14.27
N VAL A 114 -10.03 10.25 13.21
CA VAL A 114 -8.58 10.09 13.35
C VAL A 114 -7.95 11.27 14.09
N THR A 115 -7.15 10.97 15.10
CA THR A 115 -6.47 11.96 15.92
C THR A 115 -5.11 12.34 15.34
N GLN A 116 -4.60 13.51 15.73
CA GLN A 116 -3.25 13.95 15.34
C GLN A 116 -2.17 12.96 15.82
N ALA A 117 -2.35 12.37 17.00
CA ALA A 117 -1.43 11.36 17.55
C ALA A 117 -1.38 10.11 16.66
N GLN A 118 -2.54 9.59 16.25
CA GLN A 118 -2.61 8.44 15.33
C GLN A 118 -1.98 8.76 13.97
N LEU A 119 -2.18 9.97 13.42
CA LEU A 119 -1.52 10.38 12.18
C LEU A 119 0.01 10.46 12.33
N ALA A 120 0.50 10.96 13.46
CA ALA A 120 1.94 11.00 13.76
C ALA A 120 2.54 9.60 13.91
N GLU A 121 1.83 8.67 14.57
CA GLU A 121 2.24 7.26 14.67
C GLU A 121 2.32 6.60 13.29
N MET A 122 1.32 6.83 12.44
CA MET A 122 1.33 6.35 11.05
C MET A 122 2.48 6.97 10.24
N HIS A 123 2.77 8.26 10.43
CA HIS A 123 3.90 8.94 9.77
C HIS A 123 5.24 8.31 10.16
N ALA A 124 5.44 8.07 11.45
CA ALA A 124 6.64 7.41 11.97
C ALA A 124 6.78 5.97 11.45
N ALA A 125 5.66 5.29 11.19
CA ALA A 125 5.63 3.96 10.59
C ALA A 125 5.85 3.95 9.06
N GLY A 126 5.95 5.13 8.41
CA GLY A 126 6.24 5.24 6.97
C GLY A 126 5.03 5.56 6.08
N VAL A 127 3.87 5.88 6.65
CA VAL A 127 2.71 6.36 5.86
C VAL A 127 2.98 7.78 5.35
N ARG A 128 2.59 8.05 4.11
CA ARG A 128 2.74 9.36 3.43
C ARG A 128 1.50 9.85 2.69
N ALA A 129 0.42 9.08 2.74
CA ALA A 129 -0.83 9.45 2.10
C ALA A 129 -2.03 8.79 2.77
N ILE A 130 -3.20 9.31 2.48
CA ILE A 130 -4.48 8.64 2.75
C ILE A 130 -5.24 8.38 1.46
N ARG A 131 -6.02 7.31 1.43
CA ARG A 131 -6.80 6.88 0.27
C ARG A 131 -8.27 7.18 0.45
N PHE A 132 -8.88 7.73 -0.59
CA PHE A 132 -10.32 7.90 -0.74
C PHE A 132 -10.84 7.04 -1.88
N ASN A 133 -11.76 6.12 -1.57
CA ASN A 133 -12.48 5.36 -2.58
C ASN A 133 -13.91 5.91 -2.70
N LEU A 134 -14.17 6.64 -3.78
CA LEU A 134 -15.48 7.22 -4.09
C LEU A 134 -16.25 6.42 -5.14
N SER A 135 -15.66 5.34 -5.65
CA SER A 135 -16.27 4.48 -6.67
C SER A 135 -17.16 3.39 -6.07
N TYR A 136 -16.91 3.02 -4.82
CA TYR A 136 -17.65 1.99 -4.10
C TYR A 136 -18.07 2.49 -2.72
N PRO A 137 -19.20 2.01 -2.17
CA PRO A 137 -19.55 2.26 -0.78
C PRO A 137 -18.41 1.80 0.14
N GLY A 138 -18.06 2.62 1.13
CA GLY A 138 -16.94 2.36 2.02
C GLY A 138 -16.82 3.43 3.10
N ALA A 139 -15.69 3.44 3.79
CA ALA A 139 -15.44 4.32 4.92
C ALA A 139 -15.27 5.81 4.57
N THR A 140 -15.02 6.13 3.29
CA THR A 140 -14.64 7.49 2.85
C THR A 140 -15.73 8.14 2.01
N THR A 141 -16.05 9.40 2.29
CA THR A 141 -17.00 10.22 1.51
C THR A 141 -16.34 11.50 1.01
N VAL A 142 -16.99 12.20 0.07
CA VAL A 142 -16.49 13.47 -0.48
C VAL A 142 -16.35 14.54 0.61
N ASP A 143 -17.32 14.62 1.53
CA ASP A 143 -17.34 15.64 2.60
C ASP A 143 -16.17 15.50 3.58
N MET A 144 -15.53 14.33 3.61
CA MET A 144 -14.35 14.07 4.44
C MET A 144 -13.04 14.57 3.81
N LEU A 145 -13.02 14.90 2.51
CA LEU A 145 -11.81 15.31 1.79
C LEU A 145 -11.18 16.57 2.40
N ALA A 146 -11.93 17.67 2.48
CA ALA A 146 -11.42 18.95 2.98
C ALA A 146 -10.89 18.88 4.43
N PRO A 147 -11.63 18.34 5.42
CA PRO A 147 -11.13 18.28 6.80
C PRO A 147 -9.91 17.36 6.95
N LEU A 148 -9.85 16.24 6.22
CA LEU A 148 -8.70 15.35 6.28
C LEU A 148 -7.49 15.90 5.52
N ALA A 149 -7.69 16.53 4.35
CA ALA A 149 -6.64 17.20 3.59
C ALA A 149 -5.91 18.25 4.43
N SER A 150 -6.67 19.06 5.20
CA SER A 150 -6.09 20.05 6.11
C SER A 150 -5.19 19.42 7.19
N ARG A 151 -5.62 18.30 7.79
CA ARG A 151 -4.83 17.60 8.83
C ARG A 151 -3.56 16.97 8.28
N ILE A 152 -3.63 16.33 7.13
CA ILE A 152 -2.48 15.63 6.54
C ILE A 152 -1.51 16.59 5.84
N GLY A 153 -1.99 17.76 5.38
CA GLY A 153 -1.14 18.77 4.73
C GLY A 153 -0.01 19.24 5.64
N ALA A 154 -0.25 19.34 6.96
CA ALA A 154 0.77 19.65 7.95
C ALA A 154 1.88 18.59 8.07
N LEU A 155 1.64 17.37 7.60
CA LEU A 155 2.59 16.26 7.58
C LEU A 155 3.30 16.10 6.23
N GLY A 156 3.02 16.97 5.26
CA GLY A 156 3.52 16.84 3.88
C GLY A 156 2.91 15.66 3.11
N TRP A 157 1.76 15.15 3.55
CA TRP A 157 1.10 14.01 2.93
C TRP A 157 0.20 14.42 1.75
N HIS A 158 -0.19 13.43 0.95
CA HIS A 158 -1.12 13.60 -0.17
C HIS A 158 -2.36 12.71 -0.04
N ILE A 159 -3.33 12.90 -0.94
CA ILE A 159 -4.52 12.05 -1.07
C ILE A 159 -4.40 11.20 -2.34
N GLU A 160 -4.62 9.89 -2.20
CA GLU A 160 -4.83 8.96 -3.31
C GLU A 160 -6.34 8.81 -3.57
N LEU A 161 -6.79 9.17 -4.77
CA LEU A 161 -8.21 9.19 -5.12
C LEU A 161 -8.58 8.09 -6.12
N VAL A 162 -9.56 7.26 -5.73
CA VAL A 162 -10.19 6.26 -6.59
C VAL A 162 -11.61 6.72 -6.93
N VAL A 163 -11.77 7.22 -8.15
CA VAL A 163 -13.04 7.76 -8.64
C VAL A 163 -13.26 7.37 -10.10
N GLN A 164 -14.51 7.13 -10.47
CA GLN A 164 -14.90 6.91 -11.87
C GLN A 164 -14.63 8.19 -12.67
N GLY A 165 -13.94 8.08 -13.81
CA GLY A 165 -13.56 9.24 -14.63
C GLY A 165 -14.74 10.16 -14.99
N ALA A 166 -15.91 9.59 -15.26
CA ALA A 166 -17.13 10.36 -15.55
C ALA A 166 -17.61 11.26 -14.39
N LYS A 167 -17.20 10.98 -13.14
CA LYS A 167 -17.54 11.78 -11.96
C LYS A 167 -16.53 12.89 -11.67
N LEU A 168 -15.35 12.87 -12.29
CA LEU A 168 -14.30 13.87 -12.05
C LEU A 168 -14.74 15.32 -12.30
N PRO A 169 -15.47 15.65 -13.40
CA PRO A 169 -15.89 17.03 -13.65
C PRO A 169 -16.78 17.60 -12.54
N ALA A 170 -17.62 16.77 -11.92
CA ALA A 170 -18.48 17.21 -10.81
C ALA A 170 -17.71 17.46 -9.51
N LEU A 171 -16.51 16.89 -9.38
CA LEU A 171 -15.64 17.03 -8.20
C LEU A 171 -14.53 18.07 -8.40
N GLU A 172 -14.36 18.61 -9.60
CA GLU A 172 -13.24 19.50 -9.97
C GLU A 172 -13.03 20.62 -8.95
N SER A 173 -14.07 21.42 -8.67
CA SER A 173 -13.97 22.53 -7.72
C SER A 173 -13.60 22.08 -6.30
N HIS A 174 -14.06 20.91 -5.86
CA HIS A 174 -13.72 20.36 -4.56
C HIS A 174 -12.26 19.92 -4.50
N LEU A 175 -11.78 19.26 -5.56
CA LEU A 175 -10.43 18.73 -5.65
C LEU A 175 -9.39 19.85 -5.77
N LEU A 176 -9.66 20.88 -6.58
CA LEU A 176 -8.77 22.04 -6.75
C LEU A 176 -8.64 22.89 -5.48
N ALA A 177 -9.62 22.83 -4.57
CA ALA A 177 -9.62 23.57 -3.31
C ALA A 177 -8.84 22.87 -2.18
N LEU A 178 -8.35 21.63 -2.39
CA LEU A 178 -7.69 20.89 -1.32
C LEU A 178 -6.30 21.46 -1.01
N PRO A 179 -5.94 21.61 0.29
CA PRO A 179 -4.66 22.17 0.71
C PRO A 179 -3.48 21.17 0.62
N CYS A 180 -3.66 20.01 -0.01
CA CYS A 180 -2.63 18.98 -0.16
C CYS A 180 -2.58 18.43 -1.60
N PRO A 181 -1.45 17.85 -2.03
CA PRO A 181 -1.37 17.22 -3.34
C PRO A 181 -2.37 16.06 -3.50
N LEU A 182 -2.73 15.78 -4.76
CA LEU A 182 -3.57 14.66 -5.15
C LEU A 182 -2.81 13.72 -6.09
N ALA A 183 -2.94 12.42 -5.86
CA ALA A 183 -2.58 11.37 -6.80
C ALA A 183 -3.87 10.66 -7.23
N ALA A 184 -4.21 10.71 -8.53
CA ALA A 184 -5.34 9.97 -9.06
C ALA A 184 -4.82 8.64 -9.61
N LEU A 185 -5.52 7.52 -9.38
CA LEU A 185 -5.05 6.20 -9.84
C LEU A 185 -5.05 5.93 -11.36
N PRO A 186 -5.43 6.86 -12.26
CA PRO A 186 -4.94 6.81 -13.64
C PRO A 186 -3.70 7.67 -13.92
N TYR A 187 -3.21 8.47 -12.95
CA TYR A 187 -2.08 9.40 -13.07
C TYR A 187 -1.20 9.43 -11.80
N HIS A 188 -0.23 8.52 -11.69
CA HIS A 188 0.80 8.55 -10.64
C HIS A 188 1.99 9.45 -11.04
N ALA A 189 1.85 10.77 -10.86
CA ALA A 189 2.98 11.72 -11.05
C ALA A 189 3.57 12.26 -9.72
N ALA A 190 2.82 12.22 -8.61
CA ALA A 190 3.24 12.87 -7.36
C ALA A 190 4.08 11.99 -6.41
N PHE A 191 4.43 10.76 -6.81
CA PHE A 191 5.00 9.76 -5.91
C PHE A 191 6.55 9.78 -5.82
N ILE A 192 7.22 10.49 -6.74
CA ILE A 192 8.66 10.24 -7.00
C ILE A 192 9.61 11.07 -6.13
N ASP A 193 9.18 12.20 -5.55
CA ASP A 193 10.11 13.11 -4.88
C ASP A 193 10.48 12.70 -3.44
N ASP A 194 9.54 12.18 -2.63
CA ASP A 194 9.80 11.82 -1.21
C ASP A 194 10.64 10.52 -1.02
N LEU A 195 10.89 9.78 -2.11
CA LEU A 195 11.75 8.59 -2.09
C LEU A 195 13.18 8.88 -2.54
N ARG A 196 13.48 10.07 -3.09
CA ARG A 196 14.82 10.42 -3.56
C ARG A 196 15.77 10.81 -2.43
N ASP A 197 15.24 11.27 -1.30
CA ASP A 197 16.03 11.89 -0.22
C ASP A 197 16.21 10.98 1.02
N GLY A 198 16.02 9.67 0.87
CA GLY A 198 16.24 8.65 1.92
C GLY A 198 17.56 7.91 1.78
#